data_AF-A0A3B8VFX2-F1
#
_entry.id   AF-A0A3B8VFX2-F1
#
_cell.length_a   1.000
_cell.length_b   1.000
_cell.length_c   1.000
_cell.angle_alpha   90.00
_cell.angle_beta   90.00
_cell.angle_gamma   90.00
#
_symmetry.space_group_name_H-M   'P 1'
#
loop_
_entity.id
_entity.type
_entity.pdbx_description
1 polymer ?
#
loop_
_entity_poly.entity_id
_entity_poly.type
_entity_poly.pdbx_seq_one_letter_code
_entity_poly.pdbx_strand_id
1 'polypeptide(L)'
;MRRFLLIFFIVLTTDLMAGEGNRLTWQVDVLSRHYWRGNVFGNGPAIEPQIAFGHKNFTFNVWASYTFDESYSEIDLYPVLSFGNFEFTLFDYYNPIPGEENRFFDFSDDGNRHSGEIVVDFASSNFPVTLMWATFLYGD
;
A
#
# COMPACT_ATOMS: atom_id res chain seq x y z
N MET A 1 -14.69 -1.24 -30.92
CA MET A 1 -13.71 -0.17 -30.64
C MET A 1 -12.53 -0.81 -29.91
N ARG A 2 -11.33 -0.85 -30.51
CA ARG A 2 -10.13 -1.34 -29.81
C ARG A 2 -9.80 -0.34 -28.70
N ARG A 3 -10.02 -0.71 -27.44
CA ARG A 3 -9.59 0.09 -26.29
C ARG A 3 -8.06 -0.06 -26.21
N PHE A 4 -7.32 0.97 -26.61
CA PHE A 4 -5.89 1.04 -26.35
C PHE A 4 -5.70 1.33 -24.86
N LEU A 5 -4.97 0.47 -24.16
CA LEU A 5 -4.58 0.69 -22.77
C LEU A 5 -3.33 1.57 -22.78
N LEU A 6 -3.49 2.87 -22.59
CA LEU A 6 -2.40 3.80 -22.35
C LEU A 6 -2.13 3.83 -20.85
N ILE A 7 -1.02 3.22 -20.43
CA ILE A 7 -0.55 3.27 -19.04
C ILE A 7 0.48 4.40 -18.97
N PHE A 8 0.17 5.44 -18.21
CA PHE A 8 1.08 6.52 -17.87
C PHE A 8 1.28 6.51 -16.36
N PHE A 9 2.52 6.55 -15.90
CA PHE A 9 2.90 6.67 -14.49
C PHE A 9 4.06 7.64 -14.36
N ILE A 10 3.99 8.53 -13.36
CA ILE A 10 5.10 9.38 -12.92
C ILE A 10 5.33 9.06 -11.44
N VAL A 11 6.58 8.78 -11.09
CA VAL A 11 7.04 8.52 -9.72
C VAL A 11 7.94 9.67 -9.31
N LEU A 12 7.60 10.37 -8.23
CA LEU A 12 8.48 11.35 -7.58
C LEU A 12 8.84 10.82 -6.20
N THR A 13 10.13 10.63 -5.93
CA THR A 13 10.62 10.14 -4.63
C THR A 13 11.87 10.92 -4.21
N THR A 14 11.98 11.24 -2.91
CA THR A 14 13.23 11.68 -2.30
C THR A 14 13.43 11.04 -0.92
N ASP A 15 14.68 10.74 -0.59
CA ASP A 15 15.08 10.19 0.71
C ASP A 15 15.63 11.28 1.62
N LEU A 16 15.04 11.41 2.81
CA LEU A 16 15.56 12.25 3.88
C LEU A 16 16.20 11.35 4.94
N MET A 17 17.53 11.36 4.99
CA MET A 17 18.30 10.68 6.02
C MET A 17 18.40 11.60 7.24
N ALA A 18 17.74 11.24 8.35
CA ALA A 18 18.06 11.82 9.65
C ALA A 18 19.21 11.00 10.26
N GLY A 19 20.15 11.64 10.96
CA GLY A 19 21.23 10.92 11.65
C GLY A 19 20.69 9.80 12.56
N GLU A 20 21.56 8.82 12.90
CA GLU A 20 21.28 7.67 13.78
C GLU A 20 20.52 6.47 13.17
N GLY A 21 20.59 6.28 11.85
CA GLY A 21 19.98 5.11 11.19
C GLY A 21 18.46 5.20 11.03
N ASN A 22 17.92 6.40 11.23
CA ASN A 22 16.54 6.76 10.92
C ASN A 22 16.43 7.16 9.44
N ARG A 23 15.43 6.63 8.74
CA ARG A 23 15.08 7.07 7.38
C ARG A 23 13.67 7.60 7.35
N LEU A 24 13.48 8.68 6.61
CA LEU A 24 12.18 9.12 6.14
C LEU A 24 12.22 9.10 4.62
N THR A 25 11.38 8.28 4.01
CA THR A 25 11.20 8.27 2.56
C THR A 25 9.77 8.68 2.24
N TRP A 26 9.58 9.33 1.10
CA TRP A 26 8.26 9.60 0.59
C TRP A 26 8.24 9.41 -0.92
N GLN A 27 7.06 9.08 -1.42
CA GLN A 27 6.79 8.85 -2.82
C GLN A 27 5.40 9.39 -3.15
N VAL A 28 5.21 9.86 -4.37
CA VAL A 28 3.88 10.11 -4.92
C VAL A 28 3.84 9.55 -6.33
N ASP A 29 2.89 8.65 -6.55
CA ASP A 29 2.62 8.11 -7.88
C ASP A 29 1.35 8.75 -8.46
N VAL A 30 1.37 9.01 -9.76
CA VAL A 30 0.17 9.43 -10.50
C VAL A 30 -0.10 8.40 -11.57
N LEU A 31 -1.24 7.71 -11.46
CA LEU A 31 -1.64 6.61 -12.32
C LEU A 31 -2.87 6.96 -13.15
N SER A 32 -3.00 6.32 -14.31
CA SER A 32 -4.22 6.42 -15.13
C SER A 32 -5.49 5.88 -14.45
N ARG A 33 -5.33 4.88 -13.56
CA ARG A 33 -6.33 4.28 -12.66
C ARG A 33 -5.59 3.57 -11.52
N HIS A 34 -6.24 3.36 -10.38
CA HIS A 34 -5.70 2.50 -9.32
C HIS A 34 -5.86 1.03 -9.72
N TYR A 35 -4.82 0.23 -9.48
CA TYR A 35 -4.82 -1.22 -9.73
C TYR A 35 -4.28 -1.95 -8.52
N TRP A 36 -4.97 -3.02 -8.13
CA TRP A 36 -4.52 -3.88 -7.04
C TRP A 36 -4.67 -5.35 -7.42
N ARG A 37 -3.54 -6.06 -7.42
CA ARG A 37 -3.42 -7.48 -7.80
C ARG A 37 -4.12 -7.85 -9.13
N GLY A 38 -4.07 -6.93 -10.10
CA GLY A 38 -4.67 -7.10 -11.42
C GLY A 38 -6.13 -6.68 -11.55
N ASN A 39 -6.79 -6.32 -10.45
CA ASN A 39 -8.11 -5.69 -10.46
C ASN A 39 -8.01 -4.18 -10.60
N VAL A 40 -9.02 -3.56 -11.20
CA VAL A 40 -9.07 -2.12 -11.41
C VAL A 40 -10.03 -1.49 -10.43
N PHE A 41 -9.56 -0.48 -9.71
CA PHE A 41 -10.32 0.24 -8.71
C PHE A 41 -10.45 1.71 -9.14
N GLY A 42 -11.67 2.23 -8.99
CA GLY A 42 -12.07 3.54 -9.49
C GLY A 42 -12.12 3.66 -11.02
N ASN A 43 -12.68 4.76 -11.51
CA ASN A 43 -12.99 4.99 -12.93
C ASN A 43 -12.13 6.09 -13.58
N GLY A 44 -11.35 6.83 -12.80
CA GLY A 44 -10.46 7.88 -13.27
C GLY A 44 -9.00 7.70 -12.83
N PRO A 45 -8.13 8.67 -13.17
CA PRO A 45 -6.76 8.75 -12.67
C PRO A 45 -6.71 8.70 -11.14
N ALA A 46 -5.61 8.19 -10.60
CA ALA A 46 -5.34 8.11 -9.16
C ALA A 46 -4.04 8.84 -8.80
N ILE A 47 -4.02 9.45 -7.62
CA ILE A 47 -2.81 9.93 -6.96
C ILE A 47 -2.56 9.08 -5.72
N GLU A 48 -1.33 8.61 -5.57
CA GLU A 48 -0.97 7.58 -4.58
C GLU A 48 0.25 8.02 -3.77
N PRO A 49 0.06 8.81 -2.70
CA PRO A 49 1.15 9.20 -1.83
C PRO A 49 1.54 8.07 -0.88
N GLN A 50 2.83 7.99 -0.57
CA GLN A 50 3.41 7.11 0.43
C GLN A 50 4.42 7.87 1.29
N ILE A 51 4.44 7.55 2.58
CA ILE A 51 5.49 7.93 3.50
C ILE A 51 5.95 6.69 4.27
N ALA A 52 7.26 6.51 4.42
CA ALA A 52 7.84 5.44 5.21
C ALA A 52 8.85 5.98 6.23
N PHE A 53 8.68 5.54 7.49
CA PHE A 53 9.59 5.83 8.59
C PHE A 53 10.32 4.55 8.97
N GLY A 54 11.62 4.50 8.70
CA GLY A 54 12.45 3.32 8.98
C GLY A 54 13.46 3.55 10.10
N HIS A 55 13.67 2.53 10.92
CA HIS A 55 14.75 2.45 11.88
C HIS A 55 15.30 1.02 11.93
N LYS A 56 16.59 0.85 11.61
CA LYS A 56 17.24 -0.47 11.54
C LYS A 56 16.48 -1.44 10.62
N ASN A 57 15.89 -2.49 11.18
CA ASN A 57 15.19 -3.55 10.47
C ASN A 57 13.66 -3.40 10.52
N PHE A 58 13.15 -2.28 11.04
CA PHE A 58 11.74 -1.98 11.10
C PHE A 58 11.42 -0.76 10.23
N THR A 59 10.31 -0.81 9.50
CA THR A 59 9.77 0.34 8.77
C THR A 59 8.26 0.40 8.97
N PHE A 60 7.72 1.58 9.30
CA PHE A 60 6.28 1.81 9.31
C PHE A 60 5.91 2.64 8.08
N ASN A 61 4.96 2.15 7.29
CA ASN A 61 4.53 2.77 6.06
C ASN A 61 3.08 3.24 6.19
N VAL A 62 2.83 4.39 5.56
CA VAL A 62 1.49 4.90 5.28
C VAL A 62 1.41 5.10 3.78
N TRP A 63 0.45 4.47 3.13
CA TRP A 63 0.13 4.66 1.73
C TRP A 63 -1.34 5.04 1.59
N ALA A 64 -1.68 5.78 0.55
CA ALA A 64 -3.07 6.03 0.21
C ALA A 64 -3.24 6.04 -1.31
N SER A 65 -4.46 5.78 -1.78
CA SER A 65 -4.87 6.07 -3.15
C SER A 65 -6.13 6.91 -3.15
N TYR A 66 -6.18 7.89 -4.03
CA TYR A 66 -7.36 8.72 -4.23
C TYR A 66 -7.57 8.97 -5.72
N THR A 67 -8.73 8.61 -6.24
CA THR A 67 -9.08 8.90 -7.63
C THR A 67 -9.60 10.32 -7.79
N PHE A 68 -9.22 10.99 -8.88
CA PHE A 68 -9.63 12.37 -9.17
C PHE A 68 -11.13 12.54 -9.41
N ASP A 69 -11.84 11.46 -9.77
CA ASP A 69 -13.30 11.44 -9.93
C ASP A 69 -14.03 10.95 -8.68
N GLU A 70 -13.32 10.84 -7.55
CA GLU A 70 -13.82 10.43 -6.23
C GLU A 70 -14.44 9.01 -6.22
N SER A 71 -14.22 8.22 -7.26
CA SER A 71 -14.82 6.90 -7.41
C SER A 71 -14.17 5.80 -6.56
N TYR A 72 -12.99 6.07 -6.01
CA TYR A 72 -12.26 5.18 -5.12
C TYR A 72 -11.30 5.95 -4.22
N SER A 73 -11.17 5.47 -2.98
CA SER A 73 -10.08 5.83 -2.09
C SER A 73 -9.70 4.67 -1.18
N GLU A 74 -8.47 4.70 -0.70
CA GLU A 74 -7.91 3.68 0.18
C GLU A 74 -6.78 4.28 1.03
N ILE A 75 -6.61 3.76 2.24
CA ILE A 75 -5.49 4.09 3.12
C ILE A 75 -4.95 2.78 3.66
N ASP A 76 -3.64 2.57 3.49
CA ASP A 76 -2.96 1.39 3.99
C ASP A 76 -1.96 1.80 5.06
N LEU A 77 -2.06 1.14 6.22
CA LEU A 77 -1.04 1.19 7.26
C LEU A 77 -0.34 -0.14 7.28
N TYR A 78 0.99 -0.14 7.14
CA TYR A 78 1.72 -1.41 7.19
C TYR A 78 3.12 -1.28 7.80
N PRO A 79 3.35 -1.88 8.98
CA PRO A 79 4.70 -2.16 9.45
C PRO A 79 5.34 -3.29 8.66
N VAL A 80 6.65 -3.17 8.50
CA VAL A 80 7.55 -4.13 7.86
C VAL A 80 8.69 -4.44 8.82
N LEU A 81 8.99 -5.72 9.02
CA LEU A 81 10.12 -6.20 9.81
C LEU A 81 10.99 -7.13 8.96
N SER A 82 12.27 -6.79 8.81
CA SER A 82 13.24 -7.63 8.11
C SER A 82 14.07 -8.44 9.12
N PHE A 83 14.26 -9.74 8.85
CA PHE A 83 15.12 -10.61 9.66
C PHE A 83 15.86 -11.62 8.77
N GLY A 84 17.16 -11.37 8.57
CA GLY A 84 17.98 -12.19 7.68
C GLY A 84 17.46 -12.13 6.24
N ASN A 85 17.04 -13.27 5.72
CA ASN A 85 16.50 -13.41 4.37
C ASN A 85 14.97 -13.27 4.29
N PHE A 86 14.31 -13.00 5.43
CA PHE A 86 12.86 -12.86 5.51
C PHE A 86 12.45 -11.40 5.71
N GLU A 87 11.32 -11.04 5.13
CA GLU A 87 10.59 -9.80 5.40
C GLU A 87 9.15 -10.15 5.74
N PHE A 88 8.64 -9.52 6.80
CA PHE A 88 7.28 -9.71 7.29
C PHE A 88 6.56 -8.38 7.20
N THR A 89 5.44 -8.36 6.50
CA THR A 89 4.59 -7.19 6.35
C THR A 89 3.21 -7.51 6.89
N LEU A 90 2.66 -6.61 7.71
CA LEU A 90 1.28 -6.68 8.17
C LEU A 90 0.54 -5.50 7.57
N PHE A 91 -0.40 -5.75 6.67
CA PHE A 91 -1.24 -4.72 6.09
C PHE A 91 -2.53 -4.56 6.90
N ASP A 92 -2.90 -3.31 7.09
CA ASP A 92 -4.24 -2.87 7.42
C ASP A 92 -4.75 -2.02 6.24
N TYR A 93 -5.61 -2.62 5.41
CA TYR A 93 -6.24 -1.97 4.26
C TYR A 93 -7.54 -1.32 4.71
N TYR A 94 -7.66 0.00 4.59
CA TYR A 94 -8.90 0.71 4.84
C TYR A 94 -9.53 1.20 3.53
N ASN A 95 -10.67 0.60 3.17
CA ASN A 95 -11.40 0.90 1.94
C ASN A 95 -12.76 1.55 2.25
N PRO A 96 -12.83 2.89 2.39
CA PRO A 96 -14.11 3.58 2.63
C PRO A 96 -15.03 3.50 1.42
N ILE A 97 -16.33 3.61 1.65
CA ILE A 97 -17.30 3.77 0.56
C ILE A 97 -17.27 5.23 0.08
N PRO A 98 -17.06 5.46 -1.24
CA PRO A 98 -17.17 6.80 -1.81
C PRO A 98 -18.52 7.47 -1.50
N GLY A 99 -18.46 8.70 -0.97
CA GLY A 99 -19.64 9.49 -0.63
C GLY A 99 -20.27 9.20 0.73
N GLU A 100 -19.75 8.23 1.49
CA GLU A 100 -20.11 8.03 2.91
C GLU A 100 -19.18 8.82 3.85
N GLU A 101 -19.61 8.98 5.11
CA GLU A 101 -18.75 9.52 6.15
C GLU A 101 -17.56 8.61 6.42
N ASN A 102 -16.40 9.19 6.74
CA ASN A 102 -15.19 8.43 7.03
C ASN A 102 -15.33 7.70 8.38
N ARG A 103 -15.23 6.37 8.34
CA ARG A 103 -15.31 5.44 9.47
C ARG A 103 -13.98 4.77 9.81
N PHE A 104 -12.83 5.43 9.58
CA PHE A 104 -11.49 4.85 9.79
C PHE A 104 -11.25 4.26 11.20
N PHE A 105 -11.90 4.80 12.22
CA PHE A 105 -11.75 4.28 13.60
C PHE A 105 -12.94 3.44 14.07
N ASP A 106 -13.85 3.08 13.16
CA ASP A 106 -14.99 2.22 13.44
C ASP A 106 -14.63 0.77 13.13
N PHE A 107 -14.43 -0.03 14.18
CA PHE A 107 -14.11 -1.45 14.10
C PHE A 107 -15.29 -2.33 14.54
N SER A 108 -16.53 -1.81 14.53
CA SER A 108 -17.72 -2.60 14.80
C SER A 108 -18.03 -3.59 13.67
N ASP A 109 -18.79 -4.65 13.97
CA ASP A 109 -19.17 -5.67 12.99
C ASP A 109 -19.88 -5.11 11.74
N ASP A 110 -20.58 -3.97 11.85
CA ASP A 110 -21.34 -3.32 10.78
C ASP A 110 -20.65 -2.10 10.17
N GLY A 111 -19.67 -1.51 10.87
CA GLY A 111 -18.96 -0.30 10.48
C GLY A 111 -17.56 -0.55 9.92
N ASN A 112 -16.95 -1.69 10.25
CA ASN A 112 -15.58 -2.03 9.87
C ASN A 112 -15.38 -2.03 8.35
N ARG A 113 -14.30 -1.37 7.93
CA ARG A 113 -13.81 -1.33 6.54
C ARG A 113 -12.34 -1.68 6.42
N HIS A 114 -11.83 -2.35 7.46
CA HIS A 114 -10.45 -2.78 7.55
C HIS A 114 -10.33 -4.25 7.18
N SER A 115 -9.41 -4.53 6.26
CA SER A 115 -8.94 -5.88 5.94
C SER A 115 -7.49 -6.04 6.37
N GLY A 116 -7.23 -7.07 7.19
CA GLY A 116 -5.89 -7.37 7.69
C GLY A 116 -5.22 -8.49 6.89
N GLU A 117 -4.00 -8.28 6.42
CA GLU A 117 -3.24 -9.29 5.68
C GLU A 117 -1.82 -9.43 6.22
N ILE A 118 -1.36 -10.67 6.38
CA ILE A 118 0.06 -10.95 6.59
C ILE A 118 0.72 -11.36 5.28
N VAL A 119 1.86 -10.76 4.98
CA VAL A 119 2.72 -11.12 3.85
C VAL A 119 4.10 -11.47 4.38
N VAL A 120 4.67 -12.56 3.87
CA VAL A 120 6.01 -13.03 4.17
C VAL A 120 6.76 -13.23 2.87
N ASP A 121 7.85 -12.50 2.74
CA ASP A 121 8.79 -12.60 1.63
C ASP A 121 10.07 -13.31 2.08
N PHE A 122 10.58 -14.20 1.25
CA PHE A 122 11.87 -14.86 1.44
C PHE A 122 12.74 -14.65 0.20
N ALA A 123 13.87 -13.97 0.38
CA ALA A 123 14.86 -13.74 -0.66
C ALA A 123 16.06 -14.69 -0.47
N SER A 124 16.29 -15.60 -1.42
CA SER A 124 17.45 -16.48 -1.37
C SER A 124 18.74 -15.73 -1.71
N SER A 125 19.79 -15.90 -0.90
CA SER A 125 21.13 -15.38 -1.22
C SER A 125 21.82 -16.16 -2.35
N ASN A 126 21.32 -17.35 -2.68
CA ASN A 126 21.99 -18.32 -3.56
C ASN A 126 21.29 -18.47 -4.92
N PHE A 127 20.08 -17.95 -5.07
CA PHE A 127 19.29 -18.08 -6.29
C PHE A 127 18.43 -16.83 -6.48
N PRO A 128 18.31 -16.27 -7.69
CA PRO A 128 17.68 -14.97 -7.92
C PRO A 128 16.14 -15.08 -7.97
N VAL A 129 15.54 -15.70 -6.95
CA VAL A 129 14.09 -15.80 -6.80
C VAL A 129 13.70 -15.42 -5.38
N THR A 130 12.66 -14.60 -5.29
CA THR A 130 11.94 -14.30 -4.06
C THR A 130 10.66 -15.14 -4.02
N LEU A 131 10.41 -15.79 -2.89
CA LEU A 131 9.14 -16.47 -2.61
C LEU A 131 8.29 -15.55 -1.76
N MET A 132 7.02 -15.36 -2.13
CA MET A 132 6.05 -14.57 -1.39
C MET A 132 4.90 -15.48 -0.95
N TRP A 133 4.50 -15.38 0.30
CA TRP A 133 3.26 -15.95 0.83
C TRP A 133 2.43 -14.84 1.45
N ALA A 134 1.14 -14.79 1.11
CA ALA A 134 0.22 -13.75 1.55
C ALA A 134 -1.10 -14.37 2.01
N THR A 135 -1.67 -13.91 3.12
CA THR A 135 -2.93 -14.45 3.67
C THR A 135 -3.70 -13.37 4.43
N PHE A 136 -4.96 -13.17 4.04
CA PHE A 136 -5.90 -12.36 4.80
C PHE A 136 -6.25 -13.04 6.13
N LEU A 137 -6.20 -12.27 7.21
CA LEU A 137 -6.52 -12.68 8.57
C LEU A 137 -7.97 -12.35 8.93
N TYR A 138 -8.46 -11.21 8.46
CA TYR A 138 -9.82 -10.72 8.57
C TYR A 138 -10.11 -9.73 7.44
N GLY A 139 -11.38 -9.38 7.25
CA GLY A 139 -11.82 -8.42 6.24
C GLY A 139 -13.25 -7.94 6.48
N ASP A 140 -13.62 -6.91 5.74
CA ASP A 140 -14.97 -6.38 5.66
C ASP A 140 -15.92 -7.25 4.79
#